data_AF-A0AA88HB87-F1
#
_entry.id   AF-A0AA88HB87-F1
#
_cell.length_a   1.000
_cell.length_b   1.000
_cell.length_c   1.000
_cell.angle_alpha   90.00
_cell.angle_beta   90.00
_cell.angle_gamma   90.00
#
_symmetry.space_group_name_H-M   'P 1'
#
loop_
_entity.id
_entity.type
_entity.pdbx_description
1 polymer ?
#
loop_
_entity_poly.entity_id
_entity_poly.type
_entity_poly.pdbx_seq_one_letter_code
_entity_poly.pdbx_strand_id
1 'polypeptide(L)'
;ENRWKKCGISFDLMGYVMDSSWCKYNVIVSIYRNDGTVAIAHGGIEVGQGINTKVAQVAAKELGISVDMISVKPTNSLTNPNSAPTGGSTTSDANCWAIAEACKELMSRLNPIKQKLGKGANWIQLVSQAYNDNVDLCARKYFNGNVDVKHHFYVIAGIVSEVEVTRVDICEDAGRSISPKIDLCQIEGALVMGLGMYLTEIVKRDPNSGKLLTNGSWERFTRPL
;
A
#
# COMPACT_ATOMS: atom_id res chain seq x y z
N GLU A 1 14.50 -33.81 31.57
CA GLU A 1 13.95 -33.10 32.74
C GLU A 1 13.72 -31.63 32.40
N ASN A 2 12.49 -31.13 32.52
CA ASN A 2 12.14 -29.71 32.53
C ASN A 2 10.92 -29.55 33.45
N ARG A 3 11.19 -29.51 34.76
CA ARG A 3 10.13 -29.53 35.78
C ARG A 3 9.40 -28.19 35.87
N TRP A 4 10.14 -27.09 35.73
CA TRP A 4 9.67 -25.70 35.99
C TRP A 4 9.65 -24.78 34.78
N LYS A 5 10.26 -25.19 33.65
CA LYS A 5 10.14 -24.49 32.37
C LYS A 5 9.34 -25.35 31.41
N LYS A 6 8.42 -24.74 30.67
CA LYS A 6 7.58 -25.41 29.69
C LYS A 6 7.76 -24.73 28.34
N CYS A 7 7.68 -25.52 27.28
CA CYS A 7 7.59 -25.04 25.92
C CYS A 7 6.25 -25.52 25.36
N GLY A 8 5.58 -24.65 24.63
CA GLY A 8 4.37 -24.91 23.88
C GLY A 8 4.59 -24.52 22.43
N ILE A 9 3.89 -25.20 21.52
CA ILE A 9 3.82 -24.85 20.10
C ILE A 9 2.35 -24.80 19.71
N SER A 10 1.98 -23.77 18.96
CA SER A 10 0.67 -23.58 18.35
C SER A 10 0.85 -23.45 16.85
N PHE A 11 -0.18 -23.86 16.13
CA PHE A 11 -0.29 -23.71 14.69
C PHE A 11 -1.70 -23.21 14.39
N ASP A 12 -1.78 -22.09 13.68
CA ASP A 12 -3.02 -21.37 13.44
C ASP A 12 -3.19 -21.08 11.94
N LEU A 13 -4.43 -21.20 11.46
CA LEU A 13 -4.84 -20.88 10.10
C LEU A 13 -5.65 -19.59 10.09
N MET A 14 -5.32 -18.68 9.18
CA MET A 14 -6.07 -17.43 8.97
C MET A 14 -6.66 -17.38 7.57
N GLY A 15 -7.97 -17.15 7.49
CA GLY A 15 -8.63 -16.71 6.27
C GLY A 15 -9.01 -15.24 6.40
N TYR A 16 -8.39 -14.36 5.62
CA TYR A 16 -8.69 -12.94 5.62
C TYR A 16 -9.24 -12.50 4.26
N VAL A 17 -10.48 -12.04 4.26
CA VAL A 17 -11.15 -11.58 3.03
C VAL A 17 -11.05 -10.06 2.95
N MET A 18 -10.42 -9.57 1.88
CA MET A 18 -10.36 -8.14 1.60
C MET A 18 -11.55 -7.71 0.76
N ASP A 19 -12.20 -6.60 1.13
CA ASP A 19 -13.25 -5.97 0.33
C ASP A 19 -12.79 -4.60 -0.15
N SER A 20 -12.88 -4.38 -1.46
CA SER A 20 -12.56 -3.11 -2.13
C SER A 20 -13.80 -2.37 -2.62
N SER A 21 -15.02 -2.90 -2.40
CA SER A 21 -16.26 -2.31 -2.89
C SER A 21 -16.49 -0.88 -2.38
N TRP A 22 -16.02 -0.59 -1.16
CA TRP A 22 -16.10 0.71 -0.51
C TRP A 22 -14.99 1.68 -0.94
N CYS A 23 -13.90 1.18 -1.55
CA CYS A 23 -12.79 2.03 -1.99
C CYS A 23 -13.24 2.94 -3.13
N LYS A 24 -13.11 4.25 -2.92
CA LYS A 24 -13.37 5.30 -3.91
C LYS A 24 -12.16 6.21 -3.95
N TYR A 25 -11.36 6.14 -5.01
CA TYR A 25 -10.12 6.90 -5.08
C TYR A 25 -9.96 7.55 -6.44
N ASN A 26 -9.65 8.85 -6.40
CA ASN A 26 -9.26 9.58 -7.58
C ASN A 26 -7.75 9.67 -7.67
N VAL A 27 -7.21 9.52 -8.88
CA VAL A 27 -5.79 9.72 -9.16
C VAL A 27 -5.61 10.61 -10.38
N ILE A 28 -4.51 11.36 -10.38
CA ILE A 28 -4.08 12.21 -11.47
C ILE A 28 -2.61 11.89 -11.76
N VAL A 29 -2.30 11.65 -13.03
CA VAL A 29 -0.93 11.49 -13.54
C VAL A 29 -0.69 12.61 -14.53
N SER A 30 0.37 13.38 -14.33
CA SER A 30 0.74 14.53 -15.18
C SER A 30 2.18 14.39 -15.65
N ILE A 31 2.40 14.41 -16.96
CA ILE A 31 3.73 14.39 -17.56
C ILE A 31 4.12 15.81 -17.95
N TYR A 32 5.26 16.30 -17.45
CA TYR A 32 5.75 17.65 -17.75
C TYR A 32 6.51 17.67 -19.07
N ARG A 33 6.17 18.62 -19.94
CA ARG A 33 6.67 18.64 -21.33
C ARG A 33 8.17 18.90 -21.49
N ASN A 34 8.78 19.67 -20.58
CA ASN A 34 10.14 20.18 -20.78
C ASN A 34 11.22 19.15 -20.40
N ASP A 35 10.96 18.39 -19.34
CA ASP A 35 11.91 17.45 -18.73
C ASP A 35 11.39 16.00 -18.74
N GLY A 36 10.13 15.78 -19.08
CA GLY A 36 9.49 14.46 -19.08
C GLY A 36 9.24 13.90 -17.68
N THR A 37 9.40 14.70 -16.61
CA THR A 37 9.11 14.23 -15.26
C THR A 37 7.62 14.02 -15.08
N VAL A 38 7.25 13.13 -14.16
CA VAL A 38 5.87 12.71 -13.93
C VAL A 38 5.45 13.03 -12.51
N ALA A 39 4.39 13.82 -12.35
CA ALA A 39 3.74 14.03 -11.07
C ALA A 39 2.55 13.09 -10.90
N ILE A 40 2.43 12.50 -9.72
CA ILE A 40 1.28 11.69 -9.33
C ILE A 40 0.59 12.32 -8.12
N ALA A 41 -0.73 12.48 -8.17
CA ALA A 41 -1.55 12.83 -7.02
C ALA A 41 -2.67 11.79 -6.85
N HIS A 42 -2.78 11.20 -5.67
CA HIS A 42 -3.77 10.16 -5.37
C HIS A 42 -4.49 10.38 -4.04
N GLY A 43 -5.68 9.77 -3.91
CA GLY A 43 -6.55 9.96 -2.75
C GLY A 43 -6.18 9.16 -1.49
N GLY A 44 -5.36 8.11 -1.61
CA GLY A 44 -4.87 7.37 -0.45
C GLY A 44 -3.81 8.15 0.35
N ILE A 45 -3.76 7.95 1.66
CA ILE A 45 -2.84 8.61 2.59
C ILE A 45 -1.70 7.66 2.93
N GLU A 46 -0.47 8.16 2.87
CA GLU A 46 0.72 7.45 3.35
C GLU A 46 0.79 7.52 4.88
N VAL A 47 0.65 6.37 5.53
CA VAL A 47 0.72 6.17 6.98
C VAL A 47 1.83 5.18 7.37
N GLY A 48 2.74 4.87 6.43
CA GLY A 48 3.86 3.93 6.63
C GLY A 48 3.69 2.60 5.91
N GLN A 49 2.56 2.37 5.23
CA GLN A 49 2.29 1.18 4.42
C GLN A 49 2.96 1.23 3.04
N GLY A 50 3.58 2.35 2.67
CA GLY A 50 4.38 2.49 1.45
C GLY A 50 3.53 2.65 0.18
N ILE A 51 2.33 3.22 0.30
CA ILE A 51 1.45 3.49 -0.86
C ILE A 51 2.15 4.37 -1.90
N ASN A 52 2.87 5.40 -1.48
CA ASN A 52 3.55 6.33 -2.40
C ASN A 52 4.64 5.61 -3.21
N THR A 53 5.34 4.67 -2.57
CA THR A 53 6.35 3.86 -3.25
C THR A 53 5.71 2.92 -4.26
N LYS A 54 4.62 2.24 -3.89
CA LYS A 54 3.91 1.30 -4.76
C LYS A 54 3.35 1.98 -6.02
N VAL A 55 2.68 3.13 -5.87
CA VAL A 55 2.12 3.85 -7.03
C VAL A 55 3.21 4.36 -7.97
N ALA A 56 4.36 4.79 -7.44
CA ALA A 56 5.49 5.23 -8.26
C ALA A 56 6.10 4.05 -9.04
N GLN A 57 6.26 2.88 -8.41
CA GLN A 57 6.72 1.66 -9.08
C GLN A 57 5.76 1.21 -10.20
N VAL A 58 4.45 1.29 -9.95
CA VAL A 58 3.43 0.97 -10.95
C VAL A 58 3.50 1.94 -12.13
N ALA A 59 3.55 3.25 -11.88
CA ALA A 59 3.68 4.24 -12.95
C ALA A 59 4.98 4.07 -13.76
N ALA A 60 6.11 3.82 -13.09
CA ALA A 60 7.40 3.59 -13.73
C ALA A 60 7.33 2.42 -14.71
N LYS A 61 6.71 1.32 -14.27
CA LYS A 61 6.51 0.11 -15.08
C LYS A 61 5.60 0.36 -16.28
N GLU A 62 4.44 1.01 -16.08
CA GLU A 62 3.45 1.21 -17.14
C GLU A 62 3.89 2.24 -18.18
N LEU A 63 4.65 3.26 -17.77
CA LEU A 63 5.22 4.28 -18.67
C LEU A 63 6.56 3.84 -19.29
N GLY A 64 7.26 2.87 -18.69
CA GLY A 64 8.56 2.38 -19.13
C GLY A 64 9.70 3.38 -18.85
N ILE A 65 9.66 4.05 -17.71
CA ILE A 65 10.65 5.06 -17.28
C ILE A 65 11.26 4.71 -15.92
N SER A 66 12.36 5.38 -15.54
CA SER A 66 12.91 5.23 -14.18
C SER A 66 11.95 5.79 -13.14
N VAL A 67 11.91 5.18 -11.96
CA VAL A 67 11.16 5.70 -10.81
C VAL A 67 11.66 7.09 -10.37
N ASP A 68 12.92 7.43 -10.65
CA ASP A 68 13.51 8.74 -10.33
C ASP A 68 12.85 9.89 -11.10
N MET A 69 12.20 9.59 -12.23
CA MET A 69 11.44 10.55 -13.02
C MET A 69 10.05 10.83 -12.43
N ILE A 70 9.63 10.08 -11.40
CA ILE A 70 8.29 10.14 -10.83
C ILE A 70 8.34 10.77 -9.45
N SER A 71 7.49 11.77 -9.25
CA SER A 71 7.31 12.46 -7.98
C SER A 71 5.86 12.35 -7.54
N VAL A 72 5.62 11.62 -6.45
CA VAL A 72 4.31 11.58 -5.80
C VAL A 72 4.13 12.86 -4.97
N LYS A 73 3.03 13.58 -5.23
CA LYS A 73 2.70 14.83 -4.56
C LYS A 73 1.81 14.57 -3.34
N PRO A 74 1.84 15.45 -2.33
CA PRO A 74 0.99 15.31 -1.15
C PRO A 74 -0.49 15.24 -1.51
N THR A 75 -1.19 14.28 -0.90
CA THR A 75 -2.64 14.14 -1.02
C THR A 75 -3.34 15.37 -0.47
N ASN A 76 -4.26 15.94 -1.25
CA ASN A 76 -5.06 17.09 -0.84
C ASN A 76 -6.43 17.04 -1.52
N SER A 77 -7.41 17.74 -0.94
CA SER A 77 -8.79 17.72 -1.42
C SER A 77 -9.03 18.51 -2.71
N LEU A 78 -8.08 19.36 -3.13
CA LEU A 78 -8.19 20.10 -4.40
C LEU A 78 -7.94 19.16 -5.59
N THR A 79 -6.92 18.30 -5.50
CA THR A 79 -6.58 17.35 -6.56
C THR A 79 -7.36 16.05 -6.45
N ASN A 80 -7.74 15.62 -5.23
CA ASN A 80 -8.35 14.31 -4.99
C ASN A 80 -9.63 14.40 -4.13
N PRO A 81 -10.66 15.15 -4.58
CA PRO A 81 -11.92 15.26 -3.86
C PRO A 81 -12.65 13.92 -3.77
N ASN A 82 -13.50 13.78 -2.75
CA ASN A 82 -14.37 12.61 -2.55
C ASN A 82 -13.62 11.27 -2.44
N SER A 83 -12.37 11.30 -1.95
CA SER A 83 -11.60 10.09 -1.69
C SER A 83 -12.05 9.40 -0.40
N ALA A 84 -12.10 8.07 -0.41
CA ALA A 84 -12.41 7.25 0.76
C ALA A 84 -11.28 7.34 1.82
N PRO A 85 -11.56 7.01 3.10
CA PRO A 85 -10.53 6.93 4.12
C PRO A 85 -9.52 5.81 3.81
N THR A 86 -8.25 6.03 4.13
CA THR A 86 -7.24 4.98 3.99
C THR A 86 -7.44 3.88 5.02
N GLY A 87 -7.64 2.65 4.57
CA GLY A 87 -7.90 1.49 5.42
C GLY A 87 -8.25 0.22 4.66
N GLY A 88 -8.70 -0.79 5.41
CA GLY A 88 -9.23 -2.07 4.92
C GLY A 88 -8.29 -2.89 4.03
N SER A 89 -6.99 -2.63 4.12
CA SER A 89 -5.92 -3.31 3.37
C SER A 89 -6.02 -3.24 1.84
N THR A 90 -6.97 -2.49 1.29
CA THR A 90 -7.24 -2.40 -0.17
C THR A 90 -6.86 -1.04 -0.77
N THR A 91 -6.52 -0.06 0.07
CA THR A 91 -6.28 1.31 -0.37
C THR A 91 -5.12 1.43 -1.35
N SER A 92 -3.99 0.80 -1.07
CA SER A 92 -2.81 0.85 -1.95
C SER A 92 -3.10 0.21 -3.31
N ASP A 93 -3.80 -0.92 -3.33
CA ASP A 93 -4.10 -1.67 -4.55
C ASP A 93 -5.11 -0.92 -5.42
N ALA A 94 -6.14 -0.33 -4.81
CA ALA A 94 -7.12 0.49 -5.53
C ALA A 94 -6.46 1.71 -6.21
N ASN A 95 -5.54 2.39 -5.52
CA ASN A 95 -4.79 3.51 -6.09
C ASN A 95 -3.80 3.03 -7.17
N CYS A 96 -3.09 1.92 -6.94
CA CYS A 96 -2.19 1.33 -7.93
C CYS A 96 -2.91 0.95 -9.23
N TRP A 97 -4.09 0.33 -9.12
CA TRP A 97 -4.93 0.02 -10.27
C TRP A 97 -5.31 1.29 -11.04
N ALA A 98 -5.78 2.33 -10.33
CA ALA A 98 -6.18 3.58 -10.96
C ALA A 98 -5.01 4.28 -11.68
N ILE A 99 -3.82 4.21 -11.08
CA ILE A 99 -2.58 4.74 -11.68
C ILE A 99 -2.20 3.95 -12.92
N ALA A 100 -2.29 2.61 -12.88
CA ALA A 100 -1.99 1.79 -14.04
C ALA A 100 -2.91 2.13 -15.21
N GLU A 101 -4.21 2.28 -14.95
CA GLU A 101 -5.19 2.67 -15.97
C GLU A 101 -4.96 4.09 -16.50
N ALA A 102 -4.59 5.05 -15.65
CA ALA A 102 -4.20 6.40 -16.10
C ALA A 102 -2.94 6.36 -16.99
N CYS A 103 -1.94 5.57 -16.63
CA CYS A 103 -0.71 5.42 -17.41
C CYS A 103 -0.96 4.73 -18.75
N LYS A 104 -1.80 3.69 -18.79
CA LYS A 104 -2.20 3.03 -20.05
C LYS A 104 -2.94 3.99 -20.98
N GLU A 105 -3.79 4.85 -20.42
CA GLU A 105 -4.48 5.89 -21.17
C GLU A 105 -3.50 6.92 -21.75
N LEU A 106 -2.52 7.39 -20.98
CA LEU A 106 -1.46 8.25 -21.50
C LEU A 106 -0.64 7.55 -22.59
N MET A 107 -0.27 6.29 -22.36
CA MET A 107 0.47 5.50 -23.34
C MET A 107 -0.31 5.28 -24.63
N SER A 108 -1.64 5.11 -24.58
CA SER A 108 -2.46 4.98 -25.79
C SER A 108 -2.42 6.26 -26.64
N ARG A 109 -2.35 7.43 -26.00
CA ARG A 109 -2.16 8.73 -26.67
C ARG A 109 -0.75 8.92 -27.23
N LEU A 110 0.26 8.42 -26.52
CA LEU A 110 1.68 8.54 -26.91
C LEU A 110 2.13 7.51 -27.96
N ASN A 111 1.50 6.33 -28.00
CA ASN A 111 1.90 5.23 -28.89
C ASN A 111 1.94 5.59 -30.38
N PRO A 112 0.95 6.31 -30.95
CA PRO A 112 1.02 6.78 -32.34
C PRO A 112 2.26 7.66 -32.61
N ILE A 113 2.65 8.49 -31.65
CA ILE A 113 3.81 9.38 -31.77
C ILE A 113 5.10 8.57 -31.65
N LYS A 114 5.14 7.63 -30.70
CA LYS A 114 6.25 6.69 -30.55
C LYS A 114 6.50 5.88 -31.83
N GLN A 115 5.43 5.50 -32.55
CA GLN A 115 5.54 4.82 -33.84
C GLN A 115 6.09 5.74 -34.93
N LYS A 116 5.67 7.01 -34.99
CA LYS A 116 6.20 8.02 -35.93
C LYS A 116 7.70 8.30 -35.71
N LEU A 117 8.13 8.41 -34.45
CA LEU A 117 9.52 8.70 -34.08
C LEU A 117 10.46 7.48 -34.22
N GLY A 118 9.91 6.27 -34.24
CA GLY A 118 10.67 5.02 -34.37
C GLY A 118 11.25 4.49 -33.05
N LYS A 119 11.90 3.32 -33.11
CA LYS A 119 12.35 2.54 -31.93
C LYS A 119 13.44 3.20 -31.07
N GLY A 120 14.08 4.27 -31.54
CA GLY A 120 15.17 4.97 -30.84
C GLY A 120 14.75 6.24 -30.11
N ALA A 121 13.46 6.60 -30.13
CA ALA A 121 12.99 7.85 -29.53
C ALA A 121 13.17 7.86 -28.00
N ASN A 122 13.89 8.87 -27.50
CA ASN A 122 14.01 9.11 -26.06
C ASN A 122 12.64 9.55 -25.51
N TRP A 123 12.33 9.16 -24.27
CA TRP A 123 11.14 9.61 -23.53
C TRP A 123 10.92 11.13 -23.62
N ILE A 124 11.96 11.94 -23.41
CA ILE A 124 11.85 13.41 -23.46
C ILE A 124 11.43 13.89 -24.86
N GLN A 125 11.96 13.27 -25.92
CA GLN A 125 11.59 13.59 -27.30
C GLN A 125 10.14 13.21 -27.59
N LEU A 126 9.70 12.05 -27.09
CA LEU A 126 8.31 11.58 -27.22
C LEU A 126 7.33 12.56 -26.57
N VAL A 127 7.61 12.99 -25.34
CA VAL A 127 6.77 13.94 -24.60
C VAL A 127 6.79 15.32 -25.27
N SER A 128 7.95 15.79 -25.70
CA SER A 128 8.08 17.07 -26.41
C SER A 128 7.28 17.07 -27.73
N GLN A 129 7.36 15.97 -28.48
CA GLN A 129 6.58 15.83 -29.71
C GLN A 129 5.08 15.74 -29.43
N ALA A 130 4.67 15.03 -28.37
CA ALA A 130 3.27 14.98 -27.94
C ALA A 130 2.69 16.36 -27.63
N TYR A 131 3.46 17.22 -27.00
CA TYR A 131 3.07 18.61 -26.78
C TYR A 131 2.88 19.37 -28.11
N ASN A 132 3.82 19.22 -29.06
CA ASN A 132 3.72 19.87 -30.37
C ASN A 132 2.52 19.35 -31.19
N ASP A 133 2.15 18.08 -30.99
CA ASP A 133 0.99 17.43 -31.61
C ASP A 133 -0.33 17.76 -30.86
N ASN A 134 -0.32 18.67 -29.87
CA ASN A 134 -1.47 19.06 -29.05
C ASN A 134 -2.13 17.89 -28.28
N VAL A 135 -1.34 16.90 -27.87
CA VAL A 135 -1.81 15.78 -27.07
C VAL A 135 -1.83 16.16 -25.58
N ASP A 136 -2.94 15.87 -24.92
CA ASP A 136 -3.06 16.03 -23.46
C ASP A 136 -2.19 14.99 -22.73
N LEU A 137 -1.23 15.51 -21.96
CA LEU A 137 -0.24 14.78 -21.15
C LEU A 137 -0.69 14.58 -19.69
N CYS A 138 -1.96 14.86 -19.39
CA CYS A 138 -2.57 14.60 -18.11
C CYS A 138 -3.67 13.54 -18.24
N ALA A 139 -3.73 12.61 -17.30
CA ALA A 139 -4.81 11.65 -17.22
C ALA A 139 -5.31 11.52 -15.78
N ARG A 140 -6.64 11.46 -15.64
CA ARG A 140 -7.33 11.26 -14.38
C ARG A 140 -8.06 9.93 -14.43
N LYS A 141 -7.94 9.13 -13.37
CA LYS A 141 -8.75 7.91 -13.21
C LYS A 141 -9.44 7.87 -11.86
N TYR A 142 -10.55 7.14 -11.82
CA TYR A 142 -11.35 6.94 -10.63
C TYR A 142 -11.56 5.45 -10.41
N PHE A 143 -11.09 4.95 -9.27
CA PHE A 143 -11.44 3.64 -8.79
C PHE A 143 -12.79 3.73 -8.06
N ASN A 144 -13.75 2.90 -8.46
CA ASN A 144 -15.12 2.94 -7.97
C ASN A 144 -15.55 1.67 -7.23
N GLY A 145 -14.63 0.77 -6.88
CA GLY A 145 -14.94 -0.47 -6.16
C GLY A 145 -15.66 -1.56 -6.97
N ASN A 146 -16.01 -1.30 -8.24
CA ASN A 146 -16.69 -2.28 -9.09
C ASN A 146 -15.70 -3.26 -9.76
N VAL A 147 -14.42 -2.93 -9.74
CA VAL A 147 -13.36 -3.82 -10.21
C VAL A 147 -12.89 -4.64 -9.04
N ASP A 148 -12.92 -5.95 -9.22
CA ASP A 148 -12.51 -6.87 -8.18
C ASP A 148 -10.98 -6.85 -8.06
N VAL A 149 -10.49 -6.25 -6.97
CA VAL A 149 -9.10 -6.40 -6.52
C VAL A 149 -9.02 -7.35 -5.33
N LYS A 150 -10.06 -8.19 -5.10
CA LYS A 150 -10.05 -9.21 -4.06
C LYS A 150 -8.86 -10.13 -4.25
N HIS A 151 -8.04 -10.16 -3.22
CA HIS A 151 -7.13 -11.25 -2.98
C HIS A 151 -7.66 -12.00 -1.76
N HIS A 152 -7.80 -13.32 -1.90
CA HIS A 152 -8.05 -14.19 -0.76
C HIS A 152 -6.70 -14.58 -0.21
N PHE A 153 -6.40 -14.17 1.01
CA PHE A 153 -5.16 -14.53 1.66
C PHE A 153 -5.42 -15.61 2.70
N TYR A 154 -4.72 -16.72 2.52
CA TYR A 154 -4.61 -17.77 3.51
C TYR A 154 -3.23 -17.64 4.12
N VAL A 155 -3.20 -17.40 5.44
CA VAL A 155 -1.94 -17.33 6.19
C VAL A 155 -1.87 -18.52 7.13
N ILE A 156 -0.70 -19.15 7.15
CA ILE A 156 -0.33 -20.21 8.07
C ILE A 156 0.70 -19.63 9.02
N ALA A 157 0.40 -19.59 10.32
CA ALA A 157 1.32 -19.09 11.36
C ALA A 157 1.59 -20.16 12.42
N GLY A 158 2.86 -20.41 12.73
CA GLY A 158 3.29 -21.25 13.86
C GLY A 158 3.90 -20.41 14.97
N ILE A 159 3.43 -20.57 16.22
CA ILE A 159 3.89 -19.80 17.39
C ILE A 159 4.42 -20.77 18.45
N VAL A 160 5.61 -20.52 19.02
CA VAL A 160 6.14 -21.24 20.18
C VAL A 160 6.05 -20.36 21.44
N SER A 161 5.41 -20.82 22.52
CA SER A 161 5.23 -20.08 23.81
C SER A 161 5.88 -20.85 24.99
N GLU A 162 6.25 -20.28 26.15
CA GLU A 162 5.70 -19.17 26.96
C GLU A 162 6.81 -18.24 27.52
N VAL A 163 6.45 -16.97 27.76
CA VAL A 163 7.26 -15.80 28.19
C VAL A 163 8.23 -15.25 27.13
N GLU A 164 8.84 -16.11 26.34
CA GLU A 164 9.76 -15.72 25.27
C GLU A 164 9.32 -16.35 23.95
N VAL A 165 8.94 -15.51 22.98
CA VAL A 165 8.68 -15.97 21.61
C VAL A 165 10.04 -16.27 20.97
N THR A 166 10.41 -17.55 20.95
CA THR A 166 11.72 -17.99 20.45
C THR A 166 11.77 -18.15 18.94
N ARG A 167 10.63 -18.42 18.30
CA ARG A 167 10.51 -18.60 16.86
C ARG A 167 9.06 -18.40 16.41
N VAL A 168 8.89 -17.75 15.26
CA VAL A 168 7.64 -17.68 14.51
C VAL A 168 7.96 -17.98 13.05
N ASP A 169 7.17 -18.86 12.43
CA ASP A 169 7.21 -19.11 10.99
C ASP A 169 5.85 -18.70 10.40
N ILE A 170 5.88 -17.85 9.37
CA ILE A 170 4.68 -17.36 8.66
C ILE A 170 4.79 -17.72 7.19
N CYS A 171 3.73 -18.30 6.64
CA CYS A 171 3.53 -18.45 5.21
C CYS A 171 2.25 -17.70 4.82
N GLU A 172 2.40 -16.65 4.02
CA GLU A 172 1.32 -15.81 3.53
C GLU A 172 1.30 -15.85 2.01
N ASP A 173 0.15 -16.25 1.45
CA ASP A 173 -0.13 -15.94 0.04
C ASP A 173 -0.28 -14.43 -0.05
N ALA A 174 0.52 -13.76 -0.87
CA ALA A 174 0.42 -12.32 -1.15
C ALA A 174 0.07 -12.06 -2.63
N GLY A 175 -0.37 -13.11 -3.34
CA GLY A 175 -0.53 -13.09 -4.78
C GLY A 175 0.76 -12.65 -5.48
N ARG A 176 0.62 -11.77 -6.48
CA ARG A 176 1.76 -11.12 -7.12
C ARG A 176 2.05 -9.77 -6.47
N SER A 177 2.84 -9.80 -5.40
CA SER A 177 3.27 -8.60 -4.69
C SER A 177 3.85 -7.53 -5.62
N ILE A 178 3.38 -6.27 -5.43
CA ILE A 178 3.92 -5.08 -6.11
C ILE A 178 5.29 -4.72 -5.55
N SER A 179 5.46 -4.86 -4.23
CA SER A 179 6.70 -4.54 -3.52
C SER A 179 6.93 -5.55 -2.40
N PRO A 180 7.64 -6.66 -2.66
CA PRO A 180 7.78 -7.77 -1.71
C PRO A 180 8.38 -7.37 -0.37
N LYS A 181 9.29 -6.39 -0.36
CA LYS A 181 9.90 -5.87 0.87
C LYS A 181 8.89 -5.09 1.73
N ILE A 182 8.05 -4.27 1.09
CA ILE A 182 7.03 -3.51 1.81
C ILE A 182 6.00 -4.49 2.39
N ASP A 183 5.57 -5.47 1.59
CA ASP A 183 4.59 -6.45 2.04
C ASP A 183 5.15 -7.30 3.20
N LEU A 184 6.40 -7.75 3.12
CA LEU A 184 7.08 -8.43 4.24
C LEU A 184 7.09 -7.57 5.52
N CYS A 185 7.44 -6.28 5.42
CA CYS A 185 7.44 -5.39 6.57
C CYS A 185 6.03 -5.20 7.16
N GLN A 186 4.97 -5.24 6.35
CA GLN A 186 3.59 -5.18 6.85
C GLN A 186 3.23 -6.44 7.63
N ILE A 187 3.65 -7.63 7.14
CA ILE A 187 3.43 -8.91 7.82
C ILE A 187 4.14 -8.92 9.18
N GLU A 188 5.41 -8.52 9.21
CA GLU A 188 6.20 -8.44 10.44
C GLU A 188 5.60 -7.43 11.43
N GLY A 189 5.22 -6.24 10.95
CA GLY A 189 4.55 -5.23 11.77
C GLY A 189 3.23 -5.71 12.35
N ALA A 190 2.40 -6.39 11.54
CA ALA A 190 1.13 -6.96 11.97
C ALA A 190 1.32 -8.07 13.01
N LEU A 191 2.33 -8.94 12.82
CA LEU A 191 2.70 -9.95 13.81
C LEU A 191 3.06 -9.31 15.16
N VAL A 192 3.93 -8.30 15.16
CA VAL A 192 4.35 -7.63 16.40
C VAL A 192 3.17 -6.94 17.08
N MET A 193 2.29 -6.28 16.32
CA MET A 193 1.05 -5.71 16.86
C MET A 193 0.14 -6.78 17.47
N GLY A 194 -0.02 -7.93 16.82
CA GLY A 194 -0.80 -9.06 17.34
C GLY A 194 -0.22 -9.65 18.62
N LEU A 195 1.11 -9.88 18.66
CA LEU A 195 1.80 -10.32 19.87
C LEU A 195 1.63 -9.30 21.00
N GLY A 196 1.71 -8.01 20.70
CA GLY A 196 1.38 -6.92 21.60
C GLY A 196 -0.01 -7.12 22.23
N MET A 197 -1.04 -7.16 21.38
CA MET A 197 -2.45 -7.32 21.76
C MET A 197 -2.71 -8.54 22.65
N TYR A 198 -2.14 -9.71 22.34
CA TYR A 198 -2.44 -10.93 23.07
C TYR A 198 -1.57 -11.16 24.31
N LEU A 199 -0.35 -10.65 24.33
CA LEU A 199 0.62 -10.98 25.36
C LEU A 199 0.88 -9.84 26.36
N THR A 200 0.85 -8.58 25.91
CA THR A 200 1.42 -7.45 26.69
C THR A 200 0.53 -6.22 26.82
N GLU A 201 -0.31 -5.90 25.83
CA GLU A 201 -1.16 -4.71 25.86
C GLU A 201 -2.33 -4.89 26.83
N ILE A 202 -2.46 -3.96 27.77
CA ILE A 202 -3.55 -3.95 28.76
C ILE A 202 -4.27 -2.62 28.72
N VAL A 203 -5.61 -2.67 28.68
CA VAL A 203 -6.48 -1.51 28.83
C VAL A 203 -7.17 -1.58 30.19
N LYS A 204 -6.76 -0.74 31.14
CA LYS A 204 -7.40 -0.66 32.46
C LYS A 204 -8.31 0.56 32.54
N ARG A 205 -9.50 0.37 33.10
CA ARG A 205 -10.45 1.46 33.38
C ARG A 205 -10.83 1.42 34.85
N ASP A 206 -11.04 2.61 35.42
CA ASP A 206 -11.62 2.73 36.74
C ASP A 206 -13.07 2.21 36.72
N PRO A 207 -13.43 1.25 37.60
CA PRO A 207 -14.74 0.59 37.54
C PRO A 207 -15.91 1.50 37.92
N ASN A 208 -15.67 2.57 38.69
CA ASN A 208 -16.73 3.46 39.18
C ASN A 208 -16.96 4.66 38.25
N SER A 209 -15.89 5.24 37.73
CA SER A 209 -15.91 6.45 36.88
C SER A 209 -15.73 6.17 35.39
N GLY A 210 -15.29 4.97 35.01
CA GLY A 210 -15.00 4.61 33.61
C GLY A 210 -13.72 5.23 33.04
N LYS A 211 -12.96 6.00 33.85
CA LYS A 211 -11.74 6.70 33.44
C LYS A 211 -10.68 5.70 32.97
N LEU A 212 -10.06 5.97 31.82
CA LEU A 212 -8.92 5.18 31.33
C LEU A 212 -7.71 5.40 32.25
N LEU A 213 -7.19 4.30 32.80
CA LEU A 213 -6.05 4.28 33.72
C LEU A 213 -4.73 3.98 33.02
N THR A 214 -4.77 3.48 31.79
CA THR A 214 -3.60 3.24 30.93
C THR A 214 -3.61 4.23 29.78
N ASN A 215 -3.33 5.50 30.08
CA ASN A 215 -3.42 6.59 29.11
C ASN A 215 -2.03 7.09 28.64
N GLY A 216 -0.94 6.56 29.21
CA GLY A 216 0.42 6.77 28.74
C GLY A 216 1.08 5.51 28.16
N SER A 217 2.14 5.71 27.36
CA SER A 217 2.92 4.62 26.75
C SER A 217 3.49 3.64 27.79
N TRP A 218 3.94 4.15 28.95
CA TRP A 218 4.55 3.32 30.01
C TRP A 218 3.54 2.47 30.77
N GLU A 219 2.26 2.83 30.73
CA GLU A 219 1.21 2.16 31.50
C GLU A 219 0.53 1.04 30.70
N ARG A 220 0.64 1.09 29.37
CA ARG A 220 -0.06 0.19 28.44
C ARG A 220 0.62 -1.18 28.28
N PHE A 221 1.94 -1.26 28.53
CA PHE A 221 2.75 -2.47 28.29
C PHE A 221 3.16 -3.24 29.56
N THR A 222 2.74 -2.82 30.75
CA THR A 222 3.12 -3.49 32.00
C THR A 222 2.16 -4.62 32.34
N ARG A 223 2.43 -5.82 31.82
CA ARG A 223 2.13 -7.04 32.58
C ARG A 223 3.25 -7.15 33.64
N PRO A 224 2.95 -7.20 34.95
CA PRO A 224 3.98 -7.60 35.90
C PRO A 224 4.40 -9.03 35.51
N LEU A 225 5.67 -9.20 35.16
CA LEU A 225 6.31 -10.51 35.12
C LEU A 225 6.41 -11.06 36.55
#